data_AF-A0A961W6L1-F1
#
_entry.id   AF-A0A961W6L1-F1
#
_cell.length_a   1.000
_cell.length_b   1.000
_cell.length_c   1.000
_cell.angle_alpha   90.00
_cell.angle_beta   90.00
_cell.angle_gamma   90.00
#
_symmetry.space_group_name_H-M   'P 1'
#
loop_
_entity.id
_entity.type
_entity.pdbx_description
1 polymer ?
#
loop_
_entity_poly.entity_id
_entity_poly.type
_entity_poly.pdbx_seq_one_letter_code
_entity_poly.pdbx_strand_id
1 'polypeptide(L)' 'MFTKFLAIAATTFTIYSGPNAPDPRIEALIDRGPIVEMIVRCRVGTAIITYSKMEGLFCDPRLRCDRDQNTVFTRTCR' A
#
# COMPACT_ATOMS: atom_id res chain seq x y z
N MET A 1 -20.39 -28.87 -25.82
CA MET A 1 -19.99 -28.92 -24.39
C MET A 1 -18.97 -27.80 -24.18
N PHE A 2 -19.41 -26.62 -23.71
CA PHE A 2 -18.55 -25.42 -23.59
C PHE A 2 -18.11 -25.27 -22.14
N THR A 3 -16.87 -25.66 -21.85
CA THR A 3 -16.26 -25.52 -20.53
C THR A 3 -15.85 -24.06 -20.33
N LYS A 4 -16.61 -23.32 -19.50
CA LYS A 4 -16.25 -21.95 -19.08
C LYS A 4 -15.09 -22.01 -18.09
N PHE A 5 -13.92 -21.51 -18.47
CA PHE A 5 -12.80 -21.28 -17.56
C PHE A 5 -13.14 -20.09 -16.65
N LEU A 6 -13.20 -20.33 -15.35
CA LEU A 6 -13.31 -19.29 -14.32
C LEU A 6 -11.92 -18.66 -14.15
N ALA A 7 -11.71 -17.45 -14.65
CA ALA A 7 -10.48 -16.70 -14.41
C ALA A 7 -10.54 -16.09 -13.00
N ILE A 8 -9.81 -16.70 -12.06
CA ILE A 8 -9.57 -16.13 -10.74
C ILE A 8 -8.47 -15.08 -10.91
N ALA A 9 -8.82 -13.80 -10.85
CA ALA A 9 -7.84 -12.72 -10.79
C ALA A 9 -7.14 -12.78 -9.42
N ALA A 10 -5.94 -13.36 -9.38
CA ALA A 10 -5.12 -13.38 -8.19
C ALA A 10 -4.60 -11.95 -7.91
N THR A 11 -5.17 -11.28 -6.91
CA THR A 11 -4.58 -10.06 -6.35
C THR A 11 -3.34 -10.46 -5.56
N THR A 12 -2.16 -10.10 -6.04
CA THR A 12 -0.88 -10.42 -5.42
C THR A 12 -0.70 -9.57 -4.15
N PHE A 13 -1.01 -10.15 -2.99
CA PHE A 13 -0.68 -9.54 -1.69
C PHE A 13 0.74 -9.96 -1.30
N THR A 14 1.68 -9.02 -1.22
CA THR A 14 3.01 -9.28 -0.66
C THR A 14 3.05 -8.77 0.77
N ILE A 15 2.88 -9.69 1.71
CA ILE A 15 3.01 -9.42 3.14
C ILE A 15 4.51 -9.40 3.48
N TYR A 16 5.10 -8.21 3.57
CA TYR A 16 6.47 -8.03 4.05
C TYR A 16 6.49 -7.96 5.58
N SER A 17 6.25 -9.09 6.24
CA SER A 17 6.43 -9.20 7.69
C SER A 17 7.83 -9.68 8.02
N GLY A 18 8.75 -8.77 8.35
CA GLY A 18 10.05 -9.20 8.86
C GLY A 18 11.02 -8.07 9.22
N PRO A 19 12.07 -8.37 10.01
CA PRO A 19 13.13 -7.42 10.38
C PRO A 19 13.95 -6.87 9.19
N ASN A 20 13.72 -7.37 7.97
CA ASN A 20 14.29 -6.88 6.71
C ASN A 20 13.26 -6.11 5.84
N ALA A 21 12.07 -5.83 6.36
CA ALA A 21 11.10 -4.98 5.67
C ALA A 21 11.66 -3.54 5.56
N PRO A 22 11.58 -2.87 4.39
CA PRO A 22 12.14 -1.54 4.19
C PRO A 22 11.68 -0.48 5.20
N ASP A 23 10.53 -0.69 5.85
CA ASP A 23 10.02 0.15 6.93
C ASP A 23 9.16 -0.71 7.90
N PRO A 24 9.51 -0.77 9.21
CA PRO A 24 8.76 -1.58 10.19
C PRO A 24 7.34 -1.08 10.45
N ARG A 25 6.97 0.11 9.96
CA ARG A 25 5.62 0.65 10.05
C ARG A 25 4.68 0.08 8.98
N ILE A 26 5.20 -0.54 7.93
CA ILE A 26 4.40 -1.12 6.85
C ILE A 26 4.07 -2.57 7.21
N GLU A 27 2.78 -2.88 7.33
CA GLU A 27 2.30 -4.24 7.64
C GLU A 27 2.09 -5.07 6.36
N ALA A 28 1.68 -4.43 5.27
CA ALA A 28 1.44 -5.09 4.00
C ALA A 28 1.59 -4.13 2.81
N LEU A 29 1.97 -4.69 1.66
CA LEU A 29 1.96 -4.02 0.37
C LEU A 29 1.02 -4.76 -0.57
N ILE A 30 0.18 -4.00 -1.28
CA ILE A 30 -0.73 -4.51 -2.29
C ILE A 30 -0.38 -3.83 -3.60
N ASP A 31 0.17 -4.59 -4.54
CA ASP A 31 0.47 -4.08 -5.87
C ASP A 31 -0.79 -4.13 -6.73
N ARG A 32 -1.24 -2.97 -7.22
CA ARG A 32 -2.40 -2.83 -8.10
C ARG A 32 -2.01 -2.36 -9.51
N GLY A 33 -0.77 -2.58 -9.93
CA GLY A 33 -0.25 -2.16 -11.23
C GLY A 33 0.42 -0.78 -11.14
N PRO A 34 -0.19 0.32 -11.65
CA PRO A 34 0.41 1.66 -11.56
C PRO A 34 0.44 2.23 -10.14
N ILE A 35 -0.19 1.55 -9.19
CA ILE A 35 -0.36 2.00 -7.81
C ILE A 35 0.06 0.87 -6.86
N VAL A 36 0.67 1.24 -5.73
CA VAL A 36 0.90 0.35 -4.59
C VAL A 36 0.10 0.88 -3.39
N GLU A 37 -0.70 0.04 -2.75
CA GLU A 37 -1.31 0.37 -1.46
C GLU A 37 -0.46 -0.20 -0.33
N MET A 38 -0.20 0.62 0.67
CA MET A 38 0.58 0.28 1.84
C MET A 38 -0.33 0.34 3.05
N ILE A 39 -0.51 -0.79 3.72
CA ILE A 39 -1.19 -0.84 5.01
C ILE A 39 -0.14 -0.52 6.06
N VAL A 40 -0.31 0.60 6.77
CA VAL A 40 0.64 1.09 7.77
C VAL A 40 0.06 1.01 9.17
N ARG A 41 0.91 0.62 10.11
CA ARG A 41 0.59 0.60 11.54
C ARG A 41 0.77 1.99 12.14
N CYS A 42 -0.29 2.51 12.74
CA CYS A 42 -0.24 3.76 13.48
C CYS A 42 -0.22 3.47 15.00
N ARG A 43 -0.01 4.51 15.82
CA ARG A 43 -0.11 4.37 17.29
C ARG A 43 -1.52 3.91 17.70
N VAL A 44 -2.53 4.35 16.97
CA VAL A 44 -3.93 3.95 17.14
C VAL A 44 -4.43 3.41 15.80
N GLY A 45 -4.63 2.10 15.72
CA GLY A 45 -5.16 1.43 14.53
C GLY A 45 -4.17 1.35 13.36
N THR A 46 -4.73 1.28 12.15
CA THR A 46 -4.00 1.16 10.89
C THR A 46 -4.54 2.18 9.88
N ALA A 47 -3.73 2.52 8.89
CA ALA A 47 -4.13 3.38 7.79
C ALA A 47 -3.64 2.83 6.46
N ILE A 48 -4.23 3.30 5.36
CA ILE A 48 -3.81 2.94 4.00
C ILE A 48 -3.18 4.17 3.36
N ILE A 49 -1.94 4.02 2.91
CA ILE A 49 -1.22 5.04 2.16
C ILE A 49 -0.98 4.50 0.77
N THR A 50 -1.20 5.33 -0.25
CA THR A 50 -1.11 4.92 -1.64
C THR A 50 0.14 5.51 -2.28
N TYR A 51 0.90 4.73 -3.03
CA TYR A 51 2.03 5.19 -3.83
C TYR A 51 1.72 5.08 -5.32
N SER A 52 1.87 6.18 -6.07
CA SER A 52 1.77 6.20 -7.53
C SER A 52 3.13 5.91 -8.15
N LYS A 53 3.26 4.80 -8.88
CA LYS A 53 4.49 4.47 -9.63
C LYS A 53 4.71 5.40 -10.82
N MET A 54 3.64 5.99 -11.34
CA MET A 54 3.69 6.91 -12.48
C MET A 54 4.19 8.30 -12.07
N GLU A 55 3.74 8.78 -10.90
CA GLU A 55 4.04 10.13 -10.43
C GLU A 55 5.17 10.17 -9.39
N GLY A 56 5.50 9.03 -8.78
CA GLY A 56 6.48 8.96 -7.70
C GLY A 56 6.00 9.65 -6.42
N LEU A 57 4.70 9.60 -6.12
CA LEU A 57 4.07 10.30 -5.00
C LEU A 57 3.40 9.33 -4.03
N PHE A 58 3.47 9.66 -2.75
CA PHE A 58 2.76 9.03 -1.66
C PHE A 58 1.53 9.87 -1.29
N CYS A 59 0.36 9.27 -1.18
CA CYS A 59 -0.90 9.95 -0.89
C CYS A 59 -1.56 9.37 0.36
N ASP A 60 -2.04 10.26 1.23
CA ASP A 60 -2.82 9.89 2.41
C ASP A 60 -4.29 9.58 2.06
N PRO A 61 -5.09 9.01 2.99
CA PRO A 61 -6.51 8.73 2.77
C PRO A 61 -7.37 9.96 2.42
N ARG A 62 -6.84 11.18 2.62
CA ARG A 62 -7.51 12.44 2.29
C ARG A 62 -7.01 13.01 0.96
N LEU A 63 -6.36 12.19 0.13
CA LEU A 63 -5.84 12.51 -1.19
C LEU A 63 -4.79 13.64 -1.17
N ARG A 64 -4.13 13.84 -0.02
CA ARG A 64 -2.99 14.77 0.06
C ARG A 64 -1.74 13.98 -0.28
N CYS A 65 -1.04 14.40 -1.33
CA CYS A 65 0.14 13.71 -1.83
C CYS A 65 1.44 14.47 -1.49
N ASP A 66 2.52 13.73 -1.30
CA ASP A 66 3.87 14.24 -1.07
C ASP A 66 4.90 13.28 -1.69
N ARG A 67 6.09 13.78 -2.01
CA ARG A 67 7.21 12.94 -2.44
C ARG A 67 7.86 12.24 -1.25
N ASP A 68 7.84 12.86 -0.07
CA ASP A 68 8.41 12.28 1.13
C ASP A 68 7.41 11.35 1.84
N GLN A 69 7.73 10.05 1.86
CA GLN A 69 6.97 9.02 2.55
C GLN A 69 6.78 9.36 4.03
N ASN A 70 7.81 9.87 4.71
CA ASN A 70 7.74 10.15 6.14
C ASN A 70 6.72 11.23 6.46
N THR A 71 6.69 12.31 5.69
CA THR A 71 5.70 13.38 5.81
C THR A 71 4.28 12.84 5.70
N VAL A 72 4.01 11.95 4.74
CA VAL A 72 2.69 11.32 4.57
C VAL A 72 2.36 10.39 5.74
N PHE A 73 3.33 9.60 6.22
CA PHE A 73 3.15 8.71 7.36
C PHE A 73 2.81 9.49 8.64
N THR A 74 3.58 10.52 8.98
CA THR A 74 3.33 11.37 10.15
C THR A 74 1.99 12.10 10.05
N ARG A 75 1.60 12.54 8.85
CA ARG A 75 0.30 13.20 8.62
C ARG A 75 -0.88 12.24 8.75
N THR A 76 -0.68 10.98 8.36
CA THR A 76 -1.73 9.95 8.37
C THR A 76 -1.90 9.34 9.76
N CYS A 77 -0.80 9.02 10.45
CA CYS A 77 -0.78 8.34 11.74
C CYS A 77 -0.72 9.30 12.95
N ARG A 78 -1.24 10.53 12.80
CA ARG A 78 -1.22 11.55 13.86
C ARG A 78 -2.32 11.35 14.90
#